data_AF-A0A4U2N561-F1
#
_entry.id   AF-A0A4U2N561-F1
#
_cell.length_a   1.000
_cell.length_b   1.000
_cell.length_c   1.000
_cell.angle_alpha   90.00
_cell.angle_beta   90.00
_cell.angle_gamma   90.00
#
_symmetry.space_group_name_H-M   'P 1'
#
loop_
_entity.id
_entity.type
_entity.pdbx_description
1 polymer ?
#
loop_
_entity_poly.entity_id
_entity_poly.type
_entity_poly.pdbx_seq_one_letter_code
_entity_poly.pdbx_strand_id
1 'polypeptide(L)' 'MYLFIKGKPYVVSLIPAIVMTLMTVIYILNAKIGFNIPLNTSYMVGAVITVILTVVFFIKAAKNKNENIEVDVQLEKEAV' A
#
# COMPACT_ATOMS: atom_id res chain seq x y z
N MET A 1 4.88 -5.33 -0.04
CA MET A 1 5.06 -6.37 -1.08
C MET A 1 5.97 -7.50 -0.64
N TYR A 2 7.00 -7.26 0.18
CA TYR A 2 7.96 -8.28 0.65
C TYR A 2 7.34 -9.63 1.08
N LEU A 3 6.46 -9.62 2.08
CA LEU A 3 5.84 -10.85 2.60
C LEU A 3 5.00 -11.58 1.55
N PHE A 4 4.31 -10.82 0.68
CA PHE A 4 3.53 -11.37 -0.43
C PHE A 4 4.41 -12.08 -1.47
N ILE A 5 5.52 -11.44 -1.86
CA ILE A 5 6.48 -12.01 -2.83
C ILE A 5 7.09 -13.30 -2.26
N LYS A 6 7.44 -13.31 -0.97
CA LYS A 6 7.96 -14.49 -0.26
C LYS A 6 6.92 -15.57 0.07
N GLY A 7 5.64 -15.36 -0.24
CA GLY A 7 4.57 -16.30 0.11
C GLY A 7 4.35 -16.48 1.63
N LYS A 8 4.78 -15.52 2.44
CA LYS A 8 4.57 -15.51 3.90
C LYS A 8 3.23 -14.85 4.26
N PRO A 9 2.61 -15.15 5.41
CA PRO A 9 1.37 -14.50 5.83
C PRO A 9 1.57 -12.97 5.90
N TYR A 10 0.82 -12.24 5.06
CA TYR A 10 0.95 -10.79 4.88
C TYR A 10 -0.30 -10.01 5.32
N VAL A 11 -1.39 -10.71 5.66
CA VAL A 11 -2.69 -10.08 5.98
C VAL A 11 -2.58 -9.13 7.19
N VAL A 12 -1.78 -9.51 8.19
CA VAL A 12 -1.58 -8.72 9.42
C VAL A 12 -0.97 -7.34 9.13
N SER A 13 -0.09 -7.22 8.14
CA SER A 13 0.47 -5.93 7.73
C SER A 13 -0.37 -5.23 6.65
N LEU A 14 -1.15 -5.97 5.88
CA LEU A 14 -1.98 -5.42 4.82
C LEU A 14 -3.19 -4.63 5.34
N ILE A 15 -3.88 -5.15 6.35
CA ILE A 15 -5.07 -4.48 6.93
C ILE A 15 -4.75 -3.05 7.38
N PRO A 16 -3.74 -2.82 8.27
CA PRO A 16 -3.40 -1.46 8.67
C PRO A 16 -2.89 -0.63 7.49
N ALA A 17 -2.18 -1.22 6.53
CA ALA A 17 -1.72 -0.49 5.35
C ALA A 17 -2.87 0.06 4.50
N ILE A 18 -3.93 -0.72 4.25
CA ILE A 18 -5.10 -0.28 3.48
C ILE A 18 -5.87 0.81 4.24
N VAL A 19 -6.08 0.62 5.55
CA VAL A 19 -6.79 1.61 6.38
C VAL A 19 -6.02 2.94 6.41
N MET A 20 -4.71 2.90 6.59
CA MET A 20 -3.87 4.10 6.57
C MET A 20 -3.92 4.77 5.20
N THR A 21 -3.88 4.00 4.10
CA THR A 21 -4.01 4.55 2.75
C THR A 21 -5.34 5.28 2.57
N LEU A 22 -6.46 4.68 3.01
CA LEU A 22 -7.78 5.31 2.97
C LEU A 22 -7.80 6.63 3.75
N MET A 23 -7.29 6.62 4.99
CA MET A 23 -7.26 7.81 5.84
C MET A 23 -6.39 8.92 5.24
N THR A 24 -5.23 8.58 4.69
CA THR A 24 -4.35 9.54 4.03
C THR A 24 -5.01 10.16 2.80
N VAL A 25 -5.67 9.35 1.96
CA VAL A 25 -6.38 9.88 0.78
C VAL A 25 -7.53 10.81 1.20
N ILE A 26 -8.34 10.41 2.18
CA ILE A 26 -9.43 11.26 2.70
C ILE A 26 -8.86 12.57 3.27
N TYR A 27 -7.76 12.51 4.00
CA TYR A 27 -7.11 13.70 4.55
C TYR A 27 -6.65 14.65 3.45
N ILE A 28 -5.98 14.13 2.41
CA ILE A 28 -5.54 14.93 1.26
C ILE A 28 -6.75 15.60 0.56
N LEU A 29 -7.88 14.88 0.44
CA LEU A 29 -9.08 15.41 -0.20
C LEU A 29 -9.80 16.46 0.66
N ASN A 30 -9.90 16.24 1.98
CA ASN A 30 -10.71 17.08 2.86
C ASN A 30 -9.95 18.26 3.49
N ALA A 31 -8.67 18.12 3.78
CA ALA A 31 -7.90 19.13 4.50
C ALA A 31 -7.90 20.49 3.77
N LYS A 32 -7.89 21.58 4.54
CA LYS A 32 -7.86 22.96 4.00
C LYS A 32 -6.63 23.25 3.13
N ILE A 33 -5.51 22.61 3.43
CA ILE A 33 -4.27 22.69 2.66
C ILE A 33 -4.23 21.74 1.46
N GLY A 34 -5.20 20.83 1.36
CA GLY A 34 -5.32 19.86 0.26
C GLY A 34 -6.35 20.33 -0.76
N PHE A 35 -7.25 19.44 -1.16
CA PHE A 35 -8.32 19.78 -2.11
C PHE A 35 -9.53 20.49 -1.50
N ASN A 36 -9.60 20.56 -0.16
CA ASN A 36 -10.65 21.21 0.63
C ASN A 36 -12.09 20.79 0.25
N ILE A 37 -12.27 19.53 -0.15
CA ILE A 37 -13.57 18.97 -0.53
C ILE A 37 -14.37 18.57 0.72
N PRO A 38 -15.72 18.67 0.73
CA PRO A 38 -16.53 18.20 1.85
C PRO A 38 -16.22 16.76 2.26
N LEU A 39 -16.34 16.47 3.55
CA LEU A 39 -15.92 15.19 4.14
C LEU A 39 -16.68 13.99 3.54
N ASN A 40 -18.01 14.12 3.35
CA ASN A 40 -18.84 13.07 2.76
C ASN A 40 -18.38 12.69 1.34
N THR A 41 -18.06 13.68 0.52
CA THR A 41 -17.54 13.46 -0.84
C THR A 41 -16.13 12.89 -0.81
N SER A 42 -15.30 13.34 0.14
CA SER A 42 -13.94 12.82 0.35
C SER A 42 -13.94 11.33 0.73
N TYR A 43 -14.91 10.87 1.53
CA TYR A 43 -15.08 9.44 1.83
C TYR A 43 -15.41 8.62 0.57
N MET A 44 -16.36 9.07 -0.25
CA MET A 44 -16.75 8.36 -1.49
C MET A 44 -15.59 8.27 -2.48
N VAL A 45 -14.95 9.41 -2.78
CA VAL A 45 -13.82 9.48 -3.72
C VAL A 45 -12.60 8.75 -3.15
N GLY A 46 -12.34 8.91 -1.86
CA GLY A 46 -11.23 8.26 -1.17
C GLY A 46 -11.33 6.73 -1.16
N ALA A 47 -12.53 6.18 -0.99
CA ALA A 47 -12.77 4.75 -1.09
C ALA A 47 -12.45 4.22 -2.51
N VAL A 48 -12.92 4.90 -3.56
CA VAL A 48 -12.65 4.52 -4.96
C VAL A 48 -11.15 4.55 -5.26
N ILE A 49 -10.46 5.63 -4.88
CA ILE A 49 -9.01 5.75 -5.07
C ILE A 49 -8.27 4.64 -4.32
N THR A 50 -8.67 4.35 -3.09
CA THR A 50 -8.02 3.30 -2.27
C THR A 50 -8.18 1.93 -2.92
N VAL A 51 -9.36 1.60 -3.47
CA VAL A 51 -9.58 0.35 -4.20
C VAL A 51 -8.66 0.27 -5.42
N ILE A 52 -8.57 1.34 -6.22
CA ILE A 52 -7.70 1.40 -7.40
C ILE A 52 -6.24 1.18 -6.99
N LEU A 53 -5.75 1.90 -5.99
CA LEU A 53 -4.37 1.76 -5.49
C LEU A 53 -4.09 0.34 -4.96
N THR A 54 -5.06 -0.26 -4.26
CA THR A 54 -4.95 -1.63 -3.75
C THR A 54 -4.83 -2.63 -4.91
N VAL A 55 -5.65 -2.48 -5.95
CA VAL A 55 -5.57 -3.31 -7.17
C VAL A 55 -4.21 -3.17 -7.85
N VAL A 56 -3.75 -1.93 -8.07
CA VAL A 56 -2.44 -1.66 -8.68
C VAL A 56 -1.29 -2.26 -7.85
N PHE A 57 -1.37 -2.16 -6.53
CA PHE A 57 -0.40 -2.77 -5.62
C PHE A 57 -0.32 -4.29 -5.82
N PHE A 58 -1.47 -4.98 -5.94
CA PHE A 58 -1.49 -6.43 -6.14
C PHE A 58 -1.03 -6.84 -7.54
N ILE A 59 -1.36 -6.08 -8.59
CA ILE A 59 -0.85 -6.32 -9.94
C ILE A 59 0.68 -6.26 -9.94
N LYS A 60 1.25 -5.20 -9.33
CA LYS A 60 2.71 -5.06 -9.22
C LYS A 60 3.33 -6.14 -8.34
N ALA A 61 2.69 -6.48 -7.21
CA ALA A 61 3.19 -7.52 -6.31
C ALA A 61 3.20 -8.91 -6.98
N ALA A 62 2.18 -9.23 -7.78
CA ALA A 62 2.11 -10.47 -8.57
C ALA A 62 3.18 -10.50 -9.67
N LYS A 63 3.36 -9.39 -10.39
CA LYS A 63 4.44 -9.27 -11.40
C LYS A 63 5.83 -9.49 -10.76
N ASN A 64 6.12 -8.79 -9.67
CA ASN A 64 7.39 -8.92 -8.95
C ASN A 64 7.64 -10.35 -8.44
N LYS A 65 6.58 -11.04 -8.00
CA LYS A 65 6.66 -12.45 -7.59
C LYS A 65 7.02 -13.36 -8.76
N ASN A 66 6.40 -13.16 -9.92
CA ASN A 66 6.70 -13.95 -11.13
C ASN A 66 8.11 -13.68 -11.67
N GLU A 67 8.60 -12.46 -11.53
CA GLU A 67 9.96 -12.06 -11.93
C GLU A 67 11.04 -12.51 -10.93
N ASN A 68 10.68 -13.20 -9.84
CA ASN A 68 11.60 -13.71 -8.81
C ASN A 68 12.62 -12.66 -8.35
N ILE A 69 12.17 -11.41 -8.18
CA ILE A 69 13.07 -10.33 -7.77
C ILE A 69 13.73 -10.66 -6.42
N GLU A 70 15.03 -10.38 -6.31
CA GLU A 70 15.74 -10.50 -5.03
C GLU A 70 15.22 -9.41 -4.09
N VAL A 71 14.59 -9.85 -3.00
CA VAL A 71 13.98 -8.95 -2.00
C VAL A 71 14.73 -8.91 -0.69
N ASP A 72 15.72 -9.79 -0.53
CA ASP A 72 16.58 -9.83 0.64
C ASP A 72 17.80 -8.96 0.42
N VAL A 73 18.17 -8.23 1.45
CA VAL A 73 19.46 -7.55 1.47
C VAL A 73 20.52 -8.64 1.69
N GLN A 74 21.48 -8.74 0.79
CA GLN A 74 22.67 -9.57 1.00
C GLN A 74 23.47 -8.96 2.15
N LEU A 75 23.30 -9.51 3.34
CA LEU A 75 24.17 -9.19 4.47
C LEU A 75 25.52 -9.83 4.15
N GLU A 76 26.45 -9.04 3.61
CA GLU A 76 27.86 -9.40 3.62
C GLU A 76 28.17 -9.72 5.09
N LYS A 77 28.50 -11.00 5.35
CA LYS A 77 28.70 -11.54 6.69
C LYS A 77 29.45 -10.49 7.50
N GLU A 78 28.80 -9.91 8.50
CA GLU A 78 29.49 -9.08 9.46
C GLU A 78 30.64 -9.94 9.98
N ALA A 79 31.85 -9.55 9.58
CA ALA A 79 33.08 -10.17 10.00
C ALA A 79 33.19 -9.89 11.51
N VAL A 80 32.68 -10.83 12.30
CA VAL A 80 32.87 -10.92 13.75
C VAL A 80 33.27 -12.34 14.08
#